data_AF-A0A225DTL9-F1
#
_entry.id   AF-A0A225DTL9-F1
#
_cell.length_a   1.000
_cell.length_b   1.000
_cell.length_c   1.000
_cell.angle_alpha   90.00
_cell.angle_beta   90.00
_cell.angle_gamma   90.00
#
_symmetry.space_group_name_H-M   'P 1'
#
loop_
_entity.id
_entity.type
_entity.pdbx_description
1 polymer ?
#
loop_
_entity_poly.entity_id
_entity_poly.type
_entity_poly.pdbx_seq_one_letter_code
_entity_poly.pdbx_strand_id
1 'polypeptide(L)'
;MYAGLLMLPWVLLYGVTAFLFNHPSVFSDAPTVEFGATALVGTPMECPPTPVELAGQVVVALQARAPAGMSYALIEPEAAKYNHDAAFATVKADGREVSLLIDATGKGGTVRSRPAATAETGGVAPFAIGGRPAGGKTRSPNRERGGDSGKGQATARATDGLKLDYTLHERVLQSIPAMLERTGFPNGDVTVTSVPDLVFLMDADGKRCRVTYNAQTGAVGGRPADDTAVEPTLSPRRFLTRMHLQHGYPGEVSVRWVWAVVVDIMAGVMVFWWLSGVLMWWQIKATRWLGFAVLVVSATTAVAVGFGMHEFLSAAGR
;
A
#
# COMPACT_ATOMS: atom_id res chain seq x y z
N MET A 1 2.26 -4.43 -41.31
CA MET A 1 2.23 -2.98 -41.58
C MET A 1 0.94 -2.34 -41.05
N TYR A 2 -0.25 -2.55 -41.65
CA TYR A 2 -1.50 -1.91 -41.19
C TYR A 2 -1.90 -2.24 -39.76
N ALA A 3 -1.60 -3.46 -39.27
CA ALA A 3 -1.78 -3.80 -37.86
C ALA A 3 -0.97 -2.91 -36.91
N GLY A 4 0.24 -2.49 -37.30
CA GLY A 4 1.06 -1.56 -36.51
C GLY A 4 0.50 -0.14 -36.50
N LEU A 5 -0.08 0.32 -37.62
CA LEU A 5 -0.80 1.60 -37.69
C LEU A 5 -2.08 1.56 -36.86
N LEU A 6 -2.83 0.47 -36.95
CA LEU A 6 -4.03 0.25 -36.16
C LEU A 6 -3.70 0.22 -34.66
N MET A 7 -2.59 -0.40 -34.25
CA MET A 7 -2.19 -0.51 -32.85
C MET A 7 -1.51 0.75 -32.29
N LEU A 8 -1.21 1.75 -33.13
CA LEU A 8 -0.50 2.98 -32.73
C LEU A 8 -1.07 3.65 -31.48
N PRO A 9 -2.35 4.09 -31.44
CA PRO A 9 -2.83 4.86 -30.30
C PRO A 9 -2.95 3.99 -29.05
N TRP A 10 -3.15 2.67 -29.22
CA TRP A 10 -3.24 1.71 -28.13
C TRP A 10 -1.87 1.47 -27.48
N VAL A 11 -0.82 1.30 -28.28
CA VAL A 11 0.55 1.13 -27.77
C VAL A 11 1.05 2.40 -27.10
N LEU A 12 0.75 3.58 -27.66
CA LEU A 12 1.08 4.85 -27.00
C LEU A 12 0.33 5.01 -25.67
N LEU A 13 -0.98 4.78 -25.66
CA LEU A 13 -1.78 4.85 -24.45
C LEU A 13 -1.28 3.86 -23.38
N TYR A 14 -1.02 2.61 -23.77
CA TYR A 14 -0.50 1.59 -22.87
C TYR A 14 0.92 1.92 -22.37
N GLY A 15 1.82 2.34 -23.26
CA GLY A 15 3.18 2.71 -22.91
C GLY A 15 3.24 3.91 -21.97
N VAL A 16 2.47 4.97 -22.25
CA VAL A 16 2.38 6.15 -21.39
C VAL A 16 1.77 5.79 -20.03
N THR A 17 0.66 5.04 -20.00
CA THR A 17 0.06 4.65 -18.72
C THR A 17 0.97 3.74 -17.90
N ALA A 18 1.64 2.75 -18.52
CA ALA A 18 2.63 1.90 -17.85
C ALA A 18 3.79 2.73 -17.27
N PHE A 19 4.29 3.70 -18.02
CA PHE A 19 5.30 4.64 -17.54
C PHE A 19 4.80 5.42 -16.32
N LEU A 20 3.59 5.99 -16.36
CA LEU A 20 3.01 6.71 -15.22
C LEU A 20 2.75 5.81 -14.00
N PHE A 21 2.41 4.54 -14.21
CA PHE A 21 2.31 3.56 -13.12
C PHE A 21 3.66 3.28 -12.45
N ASN A 22 4.75 3.28 -13.21
CA ASN A 22 6.10 3.11 -12.66
C ASN A 22 6.68 4.40 -12.07
N HIS A 23 6.23 5.55 -12.56
CA HIS A 23 6.71 6.88 -12.17
C HIS A 23 5.57 7.72 -11.57
N PRO A 24 5.06 7.36 -10.37
CA PRO A 24 3.88 8.02 -9.78
C PRO A 24 4.10 9.49 -9.41
N SER A 25 5.36 9.95 -9.38
CA SER A 25 5.72 11.35 -9.20
C SER A 25 5.58 12.18 -10.49
N VAL A 26 5.62 11.55 -11.66
CA VAL A 26 5.52 12.23 -12.95
C VAL A 26 4.05 12.55 -13.24
N PHE A 27 3.74 13.85 -13.38
CA PHE A 27 2.37 14.40 -13.44
C PHE A 27 1.52 14.21 -12.17
N SER A 28 2.12 14.12 -10.98
CA SER A 28 1.35 14.21 -9.74
C SER A 28 0.78 15.63 -9.58
N ASP A 29 -0.56 15.74 -9.52
CA ASP A 29 -1.26 17.00 -9.21
C ASP A 29 -1.03 17.49 -7.77
N ALA A 30 -0.41 16.66 -6.94
CA ALA A 30 -0.14 16.93 -5.54
C ALA A 30 1.37 17.10 -5.31
N PRO A 31 1.81 18.20 -4.67
CA PRO A 31 3.21 18.36 -4.28
C PRO A 31 3.61 17.20 -3.37
N THR A 32 4.68 16.52 -3.76
CA THR A 32 5.32 15.46 -2.98
C THR A 32 6.72 15.94 -2.61
N VAL A 33 7.02 15.95 -1.33
CA VAL A 33 8.33 16.34 -0.80
C VAL A 33 8.93 15.11 -0.13
N GLU A 34 10.11 14.71 -0.59
CA GLU A 34 10.93 13.71 0.11
C GLU A 34 11.68 14.41 1.25
N PHE A 35 11.75 13.77 2.41
CA PHE A 35 12.57 14.23 3.52
C PHE A 35 13.50 13.12 3.97
N GLY A 36 14.73 13.50 4.34
CA GLY A 36 15.73 12.56 4.87
C GLY A 36 15.71 12.48 6.39
N ALA A 37 16.65 11.72 6.96
CA ALA A 37 16.85 11.56 8.41
C ALA A 37 17.01 12.89 9.17
N THR A 38 17.50 13.95 8.52
CA THR A 38 17.63 15.29 9.12
C THR A 38 16.28 15.86 9.58
N ALA A 39 15.19 15.54 8.89
CA ALA A 39 13.85 15.95 9.28
C ALA A 39 13.33 15.19 10.51
N LEU A 40 13.99 14.09 10.91
CA LEU A 40 13.63 13.29 12.07
C LEU A 40 14.45 13.64 13.33
N VAL A 41 15.51 14.45 13.22
CA VAL A 41 16.40 14.81 14.34
C VAL A 41 15.64 15.41 15.51
N GLY A 42 15.88 14.96 16.73
CA GLY A 42 15.18 15.39 17.94
C GLY A 42 13.75 14.87 18.06
N THR A 43 13.32 13.94 17.20
CA THR A 43 12.02 13.26 17.31
C THR A 43 12.21 11.80 17.74
N PRO A 44 11.17 11.13 18.28
CA PRO A 44 11.26 9.71 18.65
C PRO A 44 11.56 8.74 17.50
N MET A 45 11.42 9.21 16.24
CA MET A 45 11.76 8.48 15.01
C MET A 45 13.19 8.78 14.51
N GLU A 46 14.00 9.59 15.20
CA GLU A 46 15.43 9.76 14.86
C GLU A 46 16.19 8.43 14.99
N CYS A 47 15.89 7.68 16.05
CA CYS A 47 16.44 6.37 16.34
C CYS A 47 15.28 5.40 16.61
N PRO A 48 14.59 4.91 15.57
CA PRO A 48 13.49 3.97 15.75
C PRO A 48 14.03 2.64 16.31
N PRO A 49 13.23 1.92 17.12
CA PRO A 49 13.66 0.65 17.70
C PRO A 49 13.94 -0.36 16.58
N THR A 50 15.07 -1.05 16.68
CA THR A 50 15.37 -2.16 15.78
C THR A 50 14.35 -3.29 15.98
N PRO A 51 14.08 -4.12 14.96
CA PRO A 51 13.19 -5.27 15.12
C PRO A 51 13.57 -6.18 16.30
N VAL A 52 14.88 -6.34 16.54
CA VAL A 52 15.43 -7.16 17.63
C VAL A 52 15.09 -6.57 19.00
N GLU A 53 15.32 -5.27 19.19
CA GLU A 53 15.01 -4.58 20.44
C GLU A 53 13.52 -4.61 20.75
N LEU A 54 12.68 -4.36 19.75
CA LEU A 54 11.23 -4.39 19.91
C LEU A 54 10.74 -5.82 20.19
N ALA A 55 11.30 -6.83 19.53
CA ALA A 55 10.99 -8.24 19.81
C ALA A 55 11.35 -8.61 21.26
N GLY A 56 12.51 -8.16 21.74
CA GLY A 56 12.92 -8.33 23.13
C GLY A 56 11.93 -7.70 24.10
N GLN A 57 11.47 -6.47 23.84
CA GLN A 57 10.46 -5.80 24.66
C GLN A 57 9.12 -6.54 24.67
N VAL A 58 8.68 -7.05 23.51
CA VAL A 58 7.48 -7.88 23.40
C VAL A 58 7.62 -9.15 24.25
N VAL A 59 8.73 -9.87 24.14
CA VAL A 59 8.97 -11.11 24.91
C VAL A 59 8.99 -10.83 26.41
N VAL A 60 9.68 -9.77 26.85
CA VAL A 60 9.69 -9.35 28.27
C VAL A 60 8.28 -9.03 28.76
N ALA A 61 7.50 -8.29 27.99
CA ALA A 61 6.13 -7.93 28.35
C ALA A 61 5.17 -9.14 28.33
N LEU A 62 5.39 -10.12 27.45
CA LEU A 62 4.67 -11.39 27.44
C LEU A 62 5.05 -12.24 28.65
N GLN A 63 6.34 -12.32 29.00
CA GLN A 63 6.83 -13.05 30.18
C GLN A 63 6.24 -12.49 31.47
N ALA A 64 6.10 -11.17 31.58
CA ALA A 64 5.46 -10.53 32.73
C ALA A 64 3.97 -10.89 32.88
N ARG A 65 3.31 -11.25 31.77
CA ARG A 65 1.90 -11.69 31.75
C ARG A 65 1.75 -13.23 31.74
N ALA A 66 2.86 -13.98 31.73
CA ALA A 66 2.85 -15.42 31.58
C ALA A 66 2.23 -16.11 32.81
N PRO A 67 1.43 -17.18 32.62
CA PRO A 67 1.00 -18.05 33.70
C PRO A 67 2.20 -18.69 34.42
N ALA A 68 2.05 -19.02 35.71
CA ALA A 68 3.08 -19.69 36.48
C ALA A 68 3.51 -21.00 35.79
N GLY A 69 4.81 -21.12 35.49
CA GLY A 69 5.40 -22.28 34.84
C GLY A 69 5.57 -22.17 33.31
N MET A 70 5.09 -21.09 32.67
CA MET A 70 5.39 -20.82 31.26
C MET A 70 6.63 -19.94 31.10
N SER A 71 7.51 -20.29 30.17
CA SER A 71 8.70 -19.53 29.81
C SER A 71 8.67 -19.14 28.34
N TYR A 72 8.85 -17.85 28.07
CA TYR A 72 9.00 -17.27 26.76
C TYR A 72 10.43 -16.78 26.56
N ALA A 73 11.07 -17.20 25.46
CA ALA A 73 12.42 -16.76 25.11
C ALA A 73 12.49 -16.36 23.63
N LEU A 74 13.18 -15.27 23.32
CA LEU A 74 13.45 -14.91 21.93
C LEU A 74 14.44 -15.91 21.33
N ILE A 75 14.09 -16.52 20.19
CA ILE A 75 14.99 -17.43 19.45
C ILE A 75 15.36 -16.73 18.13
N GLU A 76 16.61 -16.87 17.68
CA GLU A 76 17.10 -16.29 16.42
C GLU A 76 16.73 -14.80 16.32
N PRO A 77 17.27 -13.94 17.20
CA PRO A 77 16.95 -12.51 17.20
C PRO A 77 17.11 -11.86 15.82
N GLU A 78 18.10 -12.29 15.05
CA GLU A 78 18.37 -11.85 13.67
C GLU A 78 17.24 -12.17 12.67
N ALA A 79 16.35 -13.10 12.99
CA ALA A 79 15.16 -13.40 12.19
C ALA A 79 14.01 -12.42 12.43
N ALA A 80 14.11 -11.55 13.45
CA ALA A 80 13.12 -10.52 13.72
C ALA A 80 13.12 -9.46 12.61
N LYS A 81 11.94 -9.19 12.05
CA LYS A 81 11.77 -8.21 10.97
C LYS A 81 10.41 -7.53 11.02
N TYR A 82 10.34 -6.33 10.46
CA TYR A 82 9.07 -5.71 10.13
C TYR A 82 8.47 -6.37 8.87
N ASN A 83 7.15 -6.48 8.80
CA ASN A 83 6.45 -7.02 7.63
C ASN A 83 6.53 -6.11 6.40
N HIS A 84 6.76 -4.81 6.61
CA HIS A 84 7.06 -3.79 5.61
C HIS A 84 7.86 -2.65 6.27
N ASP A 85 8.43 -1.75 5.47
CA ASP A 85 9.43 -0.79 5.97
C ASP A 85 8.88 0.61 6.25
N ALA A 86 7.57 0.83 6.11
CA ALA A 86 6.98 2.16 6.25
C ALA A 86 5.73 2.22 7.14
N ALA A 87 5.61 3.28 7.93
CA ALA A 87 4.39 3.70 8.60
C ALA A 87 3.66 4.75 7.76
N PHE A 88 2.32 4.72 7.80
CA PHE A 88 1.46 5.65 7.08
C PHE A 88 0.61 6.46 8.04
N ALA A 89 0.62 7.78 7.84
CA ALA A 89 -0.24 8.70 8.57
C ALA A 89 -0.92 9.70 7.64
N THR A 90 -2.05 10.21 8.09
CA THR A 90 -2.85 11.20 7.41
C THR A 90 -3.11 12.36 8.36
N VAL A 91 -2.90 13.57 7.90
CA VAL A 91 -3.13 14.80 8.66
C VAL A 91 -4.14 15.65 7.91
N LYS A 92 -5.21 16.07 8.62
CA LYS A 92 -6.22 16.95 8.06
C LYS A 92 -6.01 18.35 8.62
N ALA A 93 -5.71 19.31 7.74
CA ALA A 93 -5.45 20.70 8.10
C ALA A 93 -5.87 21.62 6.95
N ASP A 94 -6.50 22.76 7.25
CA ASP A 94 -6.83 23.82 6.28
C ASP A 94 -7.55 23.35 5.01
N GLY A 95 -8.47 22.39 5.13
CA GLY A 95 -9.18 21.82 3.97
C GLY A 95 -8.27 20.99 3.04
N ARG A 96 -7.09 20.60 3.54
CA ARG A 96 -6.12 19.73 2.86
C ARG A 96 -5.93 18.44 3.66
N GLU A 97 -5.63 17.38 2.94
CA GLU A 97 -5.23 16.11 3.50
C GLU A 97 -3.76 15.86 3.14
N VAL A 98 -2.92 15.78 4.16
CA VAL A 98 -1.49 15.54 4.05
C VAL A 98 -1.25 14.07 4.40
N SER A 99 -0.79 13.28 3.44
CA SER A 99 -0.38 11.90 3.64
C SER A 99 1.12 11.86 3.88
N LEU A 100 1.53 11.19 4.96
CA LEU A 100 2.92 10.95 5.33
C LEU A 100 3.21 9.46 5.24
N LEU A 101 4.31 9.13 4.58
CA LEU A 101 4.91 7.80 4.58
C LEU A 101 6.28 7.94 5.26
N ILE A 102 6.48 7.26 6.39
CA ILE A 102 7.67 7.37 7.22
C ILE A 102 8.37 6.02 7.26
N ASP A 103 9.66 5.99 6.91
CA ASP A 103 10.48 4.78 6.95
C ASP A 103 10.72 4.35 8.42
N ALA A 104 10.38 3.10 8.74
CA ALA A 104 10.53 2.51 10.06
C ALA A 104 12.00 2.32 10.48
N THR A 105 12.95 2.44 9.55
CA THR A 105 14.40 2.42 9.78
C THR A 105 14.98 3.80 10.06
N GLY A 106 14.18 4.88 10.00
CA GLY A 106 14.62 6.24 10.34
C GLY A 106 15.35 6.96 9.20
N LYS A 107 15.31 6.43 7.97
CA LYS A 107 15.95 7.05 6.80
C LYS A 107 15.25 8.32 6.31
N GLY A 108 14.00 8.55 6.72
CA GLY A 108 13.17 9.66 6.27
C GLY A 108 11.84 9.17 5.74
N GLY A 109 11.37 9.74 4.64
CA GLY A 109 10.08 9.40 4.06
C GLY A 109 9.57 10.41 3.05
N THR A 110 8.27 10.38 2.79
CA THR A 110 7.60 11.30 1.85
C THR A 110 6.38 11.95 2.48
N VAL A 111 6.16 13.22 2.14
CA VAL A 111 4.96 13.98 2.50
C VAL A 111 4.28 14.40 1.21
N ARG A 112 2.98 14.10 1.09
CA ARG A 112 2.16 14.47 -0.06
C ARG A 112 0.91 15.19 0.41
N SER A 113 0.61 16.35 -0.17
CA SER A 113 -0.61 17.09 0.17
C SER A 113 -1.59 17.09 -1.00
N ARG A 114 -2.82 16.65 -0.74
CA ARG A 114 -3.96 16.80 -1.64
C ARG A 114 -5.02 17.71 -1.02
N PRO A 115 -5.85 18.39 -1.81
CA PRO A 115 -7.09 18.96 -1.28
C PRO A 115 -7.85 17.88 -0.53
N ALA A 116 -8.33 18.17 0.68
CA ALA A 116 -9.19 17.23 1.37
C ALA A 116 -10.42 17.05 0.48
N ALA A 117 -10.81 15.80 0.22
CA ALA A 117 -12.09 15.57 -0.39
C ALA A 117 -13.12 16.24 0.52
N THR A 118 -13.77 17.31 0.02
CA THR A 118 -14.95 17.83 0.68
C THR A 118 -15.85 16.62 0.77
N ALA A 119 -16.07 16.12 1.98
CA ALA A 119 -17.23 15.30 2.20
C ALA A 119 -18.37 16.25 1.89
N GLU A 120 -18.83 16.26 0.63
CA GLU A 120 -20.22 16.51 0.39
C GLU A 120 -20.87 15.53 1.34
N THR A 121 -21.36 16.06 2.46
CA THR A 121 -22.43 15.45 3.19
C THR A 121 -23.49 15.39 2.12
N GLY A 122 -23.49 14.30 1.35
CA GLY A 122 -24.56 13.94 0.46
C GLY A 122 -25.72 13.86 1.41
N GLY A 123 -26.41 15.00 1.55
CA GLY A 123 -27.66 15.08 2.27
C GLY A 123 -28.43 13.93 1.69
N VAL A 124 -28.82 13.00 2.56
CA VAL A 124 -29.59 11.81 2.20
C VAL A 124 -30.53 12.27 1.11
N ALA A 125 -30.31 11.79 -0.11
CA ALA A 125 -30.98 12.38 -1.27
C ALA A 125 -32.47 12.43 -0.93
N PRO A 126 -33.22 13.50 -1.24
CA PRO A 126 -34.58 13.68 -0.72
C PRO A 126 -35.55 12.55 -1.09
N PHE A 127 -35.14 11.67 -2.02
CA PHE A 127 -35.82 10.46 -2.46
C PHE A 127 -35.26 9.15 -1.86
N ALA A 128 -34.20 9.18 -1.07
CA ALA A 128 -33.60 8.02 -0.41
C ALA A 128 -34.49 7.57 0.76
N ILE A 129 -35.53 6.82 0.42
CA ILE A 129 -36.39 6.12 1.37
C ILE A 129 -35.71 4.80 1.73
N GLY A 130 -35.33 4.62 2.99
CA GLY A 130 -34.81 3.35 3.53
C GLY A 130 -33.29 3.22 3.66
N GLY A 131 -32.51 4.28 3.36
CA GLY A 131 -31.08 4.31 3.66
C GLY A 131 -30.84 4.40 5.17
N ARG A 132 -30.45 3.27 5.78
CA ARG A 132 -30.07 3.23 7.20
C ARG A 132 -28.97 4.28 7.45
N PRO A 133 -29.11 5.18 8.44
CA PRO A 133 -28.10 6.21 8.68
C PRO A 133 -26.74 5.54 8.95
N ALA A 134 -25.72 6.02 8.25
CA ALA A 134 -24.32 5.68 8.47
C ALA A 134 -23.89 6.25 9.84
N GLY A 135 -24.25 5.58 10.92
CA GLY A 135 -23.98 6.05 12.28
C GLY A 135 -25.00 5.55 13.29
N GLY A 136 -25.11 4.24 13.44
CA GLY A 136 -26.00 3.67 14.44
C GLY A 136 -25.63 2.23 14.78
N LYS A 137 -24.81 2.05 15.82
CA LYS A 137 -24.68 0.77 16.54
C LYS A 137 -26.07 0.38 17.07
N THR A 138 -26.79 -0.47 16.36
CA THR A 138 -28.00 -1.09 16.89
C THR A 138 -27.90 -2.60 16.73
N ARG A 139 -27.62 -3.21 17.88
CA ARG A 139 -27.79 -4.61 18.25
C ARG A 139 -29.11 -5.15 17.64
N SER A 140 -29.03 -6.11 16.73
CA SER A 140 -30.20 -6.93 16.38
C SER A 140 -30.23 -8.15 17.29
N PRO A 141 -31.33 -8.40 18.01
CA PRO A 141 -31.55 -9.67 18.66
C PRO A 141 -32.16 -10.67 17.68
N ASN A 142 -31.84 -11.94 17.92
CA ASN A 142 -32.61 -13.11 17.55
C ASN A 142 -32.55 -13.61 16.09
N ARG A 143 -31.71 -14.63 15.87
CA ARG A 143 -32.00 -15.68 14.89
C ARG A 143 -31.51 -17.02 15.43
N GLU A 144 -32.41 -17.71 16.13
CA GLU A 144 -32.31 -19.14 16.41
C GLU A 144 -32.41 -19.97 15.11
N ARG A 145 -31.37 -20.77 14.85
CA ARG A 145 -31.32 -22.04 14.07
C ARG A 145 -29.82 -22.28 13.82
N GLY A 146 -29.15 -23.17 14.54
CA GLY A 146 -29.37 -24.62 14.53
C GLY A 146 -28.41 -25.23 13.50
N GLY A 147 -27.28 -25.77 13.97
CA GLY A 147 -26.26 -26.37 13.10
C GLY A 147 -24.94 -26.62 13.83
N ASP A 148 -24.73 -27.88 14.15
CA ASP A 148 -23.76 -28.47 15.08
C ASP A 148 -22.34 -28.66 14.48
N SER A 149 -21.36 -28.71 15.38
CA SER A 149 -20.06 -29.39 15.28
C SER A 149 -18.95 -28.83 14.37
N GLY A 150 -17.96 -28.20 15.02
CA GLY A 150 -16.62 -27.95 14.47
C GLY A 150 -15.79 -27.10 15.41
N LYS A 151 -15.08 -27.75 16.36
CA LYS A 151 -14.32 -27.15 17.47
C LYS A 151 -13.43 -25.97 17.03
N GLY A 152 -13.95 -24.76 17.17
CA GLY A 152 -13.18 -23.52 17.13
C GLY A 152 -12.36 -23.39 18.41
N GLN A 153 -11.05 -23.41 18.25
CA GLN A 153 -10.09 -23.02 19.27
C GLN A 153 -10.41 -21.57 19.67
N ALA A 154 -10.68 -21.38 20.95
CA ALA A 154 -11.12 -20.12 21.53
C ALA A 154 -10.15 -18.98 21.17
N THR A 155 -10.60 -18.06 20.32
CA THR A 155 -10.00 -16.75 20.22
C THR A 155 -10.19 -16.06 21.57
N ALA A 156 -9.08 -15.86 22.26
CA ALA A 156 -9.02 -15.12 23.50
C ALA A 156 -9.72 -13.76 23.34
N ARG A 157 -10.48 -13.40 24.36
CA ARG A 157 -11.20 -12.14 24.52
C ARG A 157 -10.31 -10.95 24.15
N ALA A 158 -10.93 -9.95 23.51
CA ALA A 158 -10.40 -8.60 23.38
C ALA A 158 -10.24 -7.95 24.78
N THR A 159 -9.15 -8.26 25.45
CA THR A 159 -8.76 -7.69 26.75
C THR A 159 -7.34 -7.18 26.64
N ASP A 160 -7.20 -5.86 26.71
CA ASP A 160 -5.96 -5.07 26.77
C ASP A 160 -4.77 -5.60 25.96
N GLY A 161 -4.59 -5.03 24.77
CA GLY A 161 -3.37 -5.20 23.97
C GLY A 161 -2.10 -5.07 24.81
N LEU A 162 -1.03 -5.71 24.36
CA LEU A 162 0.27 -5.63 25.02
C LEU A 162 0.72 -4.17 24.98
N LYS A 163 0.75 -3.53 26.15
CA LYS A 163 1.21 -2.14 26.29
C LYS A 163 2.72 -2.19 26.43
N LEU A 164 3.42 -1.71 25.41
CA LEU A 164 4.85 -1.46 25.46
C LEU A 164 5.06 0.03 25.68
N ASP A 165 6.13 0.38 26.39
CA ASP A 165 6.55 1.77 26.49
C ASP A 165 7.08 2.23 25.13
N TYR A 166 6.50 3.31 24.58
CA TYR A 166 6.91 3.93 23.31
C TYR A 166 6.80 3.01 22.10
N THR A 167 5.58 2.60 21.80
CA THR A 167 5.26 1.84 20.58
C THR A 167 5.66 2.60 19.32
N LEU A 168 5.95 1.88 18.23
CA LEU A 168 6.24 2.50 16.93
C LEU A 168 5.12 3.47 16.49
N HIS A 169 3.87 3.11 16.78
CA HIS A 169 2.71 3.97 16.54
C HIS A 169 2.79 5.31 17.28
N GLU A 170 3.10 5.29 18.59
CA GLU A 170 3.25 6.52 19.38
C GLU A 170 4.43 7.36 18.92
N ARG A 171 5.55 6.72 18.56
CA ARG A 171 6.74 7.42 18.04
C ARG A 171 6.42 8.14 16.75
N VAL A 172 5.76 7.46 15.81
CA VAL A 172 5.28 8.06 14.56
C VAL A 172 4.35 9.23 14.84
N LEU A 173 3.35 9.04 15.70
CA LEU A 173 2.39 10.08 16.07
C LEU A 173 3.08 11.33 16.65
N GLN A 174 4.07 11.13 17.53
CA GLN A 174 4.83 12.22 18.16
C GLN A 174 5.82 12.91 17.22
N SER A 175 6.33 12.22 16.20
CA SER A 175 7.26 12.80 15.23
C SER A 175 6.59 13.69 14.17
N ILE A 176 5.32 13.43 13.85
CA ILE A 176 4.60 14.10 12.75
C ILE A 176 4.60 15.63 12.85
N PRO A 177 4.33 16.27 14.00
CA PRO A 177 4.28 17.73 14.08
C PRO A 177 5.61 18.41 13.71
N ALA A 178 6.73 17.88 14.24
CA ALA A 178 8.06 18.40 13.94
C ALA A 178 8.45 18.19 12.47
N MET A 179 8.03 17.06 11.88
CA MET A 179 8.27 16.77 10.47
C MET A 179 7.49 17.70 9.55
N LEU A 180 6.21 17.94 9.85
CA LEU A 180 5.36 18.86 9.07
C LEU A 180 5.90 20.29 9.12
N GLU A 181 6.32 20.76 10.29
CA GLU A 181 6.94 22.07 10.45
C GLU A 181 8.21 22.21 9.58
N ARG A 182 9.10 21.21 9.61
CA ARG A 182 10.36 21.21 8.83
C ARG A 182 10.15 21.07 7.33
N THR A 183 9.09 20.40 6.92
CA THR A 183 8.74 20.21 5.51
C THR A 183 7.83 21.31 4.96
N GLY A 184 7.39 22.25 5.81
CA GLY A 184 6.56 23.39 5.44
C GLY A 184 5.09 23.05 5.19
N PHE A 185 4.60 21.92 5.70
CA PHE A 185 3.19 21.51 5.59
C PHE A 185 2.40 21.91 6.85
N PRO A 186 1.09 22.17 6.72
CA PRO A 186 0.27 22.57 7.86
C PRO A 186 0.09 21.41 8.86
N ASN A 187 0.14 21.76 10.15
CA ASN A 187 -0.21 20.86 11.24
C ASN A 187 -1.73 20.76 11.40
N GLY A 188 -2.24 19.63 11.86
CA GLY A 188 -3.66 19.43 12.09
C GLY A 188 -3.97 18.10 12.76
N ASP A 189 -5.18 17.59 12.53
CA ASP A 189 -5.63 16.35 13.15
C ASP A 189 -4.89 15.15 12.53
N VAL A 190 -4.01 14.55 13.33
CA VAL A 190 -3.16 13.43 12.91
C VAL A 190 -3.87 12.11 13.16
N THR A 191 -3.95 11.28 12.13
CA THR A 191 -4.41 9.90 12.19
C THR A 191 -3.32 8.99 11.63
N VAL A 192 -2.79 8.08 12.45
CA VAL A 192 -1.87 7.04 11.96
C VAL A 192 -2.70 5.89 11.42
N THR A 193 -2.64 5.68 10.10
CA THR A 193 -3.48 4.72 9.39
C THR A 193 -2.92 3.30 9.50
N SER A 194 -1.59 3.16 9.41
CA SER A 194 -0.92 1.87 9.59
C SER A 194 0.52 2.04 10.06
N VAL A 195 1.01 1.04 10.79
CA VAL A 195 2.40 0.85 11.17
C VAL A 195 2.79 -0.60 10.88
N PRO A 196 4.07 -0.89 10.60
CA PRO A 196 4.48 -2.26 10.36
C PRO A 196 4.27 -3.16 11.57
N ASP A 197 3.87 -4.40 11.27
CA ASP A 197 3.84 -5.46 12.26
C ASP A 197 5.24 -6.04 12.40
N LEU A 198 5.60 -6.37 13.64
CA LEU A 198 6.84 -7.07 13.95
C LEU A 198 6.61 -8.58 13.88
N VAL A 199 7.44 -9.29 13.13
CA VAL A 199 7.44 -10.75 13.05
C VAL A 199 8.77 -11.29 13.57
N PHE A 200 8.72 -12.22 14.52
CA PHE A 200 9.91 -12.81 15.13
C PHE A 200 9.64 -14.25 15.58
N LEU A 201 10.68 -14.95 16.02
CA LEU A 201 10.59 -16.31 16.53
C LEU A 201 10.78 -16.34 18.04
N MET A 202 9.96 -17.14 18.71
CA MET A 202 9.94 -17.24 20.17
C MET A 202 9.81 -18.70 20.58
N ASP A 203 10.51 -19.09 21.63
CA ASP A 203 10.27 -20.32 22.37
C ASP A 203 9.09 -20.09 23.31
N ALA A 204 8.09 -20.96 23.26
CA ALA A 204 7.05 -21.07 24.27
C ALA A 204 7.05 -22.51 24.80
N ASP A 205 7.63 -22.72 25.98
CA ASP A 205 7.73 -24.02 26.65
C ASP A 205 8.34 -25.16 25.80
N GLY A 206 9.47 -24.86 25.14
CA GLY A 206 10.20 -25.79 24.28
C GLY A 206 9.62 -25.91 22.87
N LYS A 207 8.63 -25.08 22.50
CA LYS A 207 8.02 -25.05 21.17
C LYS A 207 8.35 -23.75 20.45
N ARG A 208 8.97 -23.88 19.28
CA ARG A 208 9.26 -22.76 18.39
C ARG A 208 7.97 -22.21 17.80
N CYS A 209 7.68 -20.94 18.06
CA CYS A 209 6.52 -20.22 17.56
C CYS A 209 6.96 -19.01 16.74
N ARG A 210 6.31 -18.77 15.60
CA ARG A 210 6.35 -17.49 14.90
C ARG A 210 5.33 -16.55 15.52
N VAL A 211 5.81 -15.45 16.06
CA VAL A 211 5.01 -14.42 16.73
C VAL A 211 4.87 -13.22 15.80
N THR A 212 3.66 -12.67 15.74
CA THR A 212 3.36 -11.40 15.06
C THR A 212 2.81 -10.43 16.07
N TYR A 213 3.46 -9.28 16.21
CA TYR A 213 3.06 -8.18 17.08
C TYR A 213 2.60 -7.00 16.24
N ASN A 214 1.35 -6.57 16.45
CA ASN A 214 0.78 -5.41 15.80
C ASN A 214 1.06 -4.15 16.62
N ALA A 215 1.93 -3.28 16.10
CA ALA A 215 2.38 -2.09 16.83
C ALA A 215 1.30 -1.00 17.00
N GLN A 216 0.18 -1.08 16.28
CA GLN A 216 -0.93 -0.13 16.37
C GLN A 216 -1.91 -0.48 17.50
N THR A 217 -2.22 -1.78 17.65
CA THR A 217 -3.23 -2.28 18.58
C THR A 217 -2.64 -2.96 19.81
N GLY A 218 -1.35 -3.29 19.78
CA GLY A 218 -0.69 -4.12 20.77
C GLY A 218 -1.10 -5.61 20.70
N ALA A 219 -1.82 -6.03 19.65
CA ALA A 219 -2.23 -7.41 19.50
C ALA A 219 -1.03 -8.32 19.21
N VAL A 220 -0.95 -9.47 19.88
CA VAL A 220 0.09 -10.47 19.68
C VAL A 220 -0.58 -11.76 19.22
N GLY A 221 -0.17 -12.28 18.07
CA GLY A 221 -0.58 -13.58 17.56
C GLY A 221 0.62 -14.53 17.50
N GLY A 222 0.41 -15.81 17.82
CA GLY A 222 1.43 -16.85 17.70
C GLY A 222 0.94 -17.99 16.82
N ARG A 223 1.82 -18.51 15.95
CA ARG A 223 1.62 -19.77 15.22
C ARG A 223 2.84 -20.68 15.41
N PRO A 224 2.71 -22.00 15.46
CA PRO A 224 3.87 -22.89 15.51
C PRO A 224 4.77 -22.65 14.30
N ALA A 225 6.09 -22.58 14.49
CA ALA A 225 7.04 -22.29 13.40
C ALA A 225 7.11 -23.43 12.37
N ASP A 226 6.89 -24.67 12.83
CA ASP A 226 6.82 -25.88 11.98
C ASP A 226 5.48 -26.04 11.29
N ASP A 227 4.46 -25.26 11.70
CA ASP A 227 3.22 -25.12 10.96
C ASP A 227 3.50 -24.21 9.75
N THR A 228 4.29 -24.76 8.83
CA THR A 228 4.22 -24.45 7.41
C THR A 228 2.87 -24.95 6.93
N ALA A 229 1.78 -24.35 7.44
CA ALA A 229 0.57 -24.21 6.68
C ALA A 229 1.02 -23.52 5.40
N VAL A 230 1.31 -24.37 4.41
CA VAL A 230 1.90 -24.11 3.10
C VAL A 230 1.50 -22.70 2.74
N GLU A 231 2.43 -21.74 2.77
CA GLU A 231 2.19 -20.44 2.14
C GLU A 231 1.56 -20.81 0.80
N PRO A 232 0.28 -20.49 0.56
CA PRO A 232 -0.50 -21.16 -0.48
C PRO A 232 0.31 -20.99 -1.74
N THR A 233 0.92 -22.09 -2.19
CA THR A 233 1.98 -22.08 -3.21
C THR A 233 1.47 -21.14 -4.28
N LEU A 234 2.15 -20.01 -4.47
CA LEU A 234 1.57 -18.90 -5.21
C LEU A 234 1.15 -19.47 -6.57
N SER A 235 -0.16 -19.64 -6.75
CA SER A 235 -0.68 -20.22 -7.97
C SER A 235 -0.06 -19.45 -9.14
N PRO A 236 0.42 -20.11 -10.21
CA PRO A 236 1.09 -19.41 -11.31
C PRO A 236 0.30 -18.20 -11.80
N ARG A 237 -1.04 -18.29 -11.81
CA ARG A 237 -1.93 -17.15 -12.05
C ARG A 237 -1.72 -16.01 -11.05
N ARG A 238 -1.82 -16.27 -9.74
CA ARG A 238 -1.63 -15.25 -8.69
C ARG A 238 -0.22 -14.66 -8.73
N PHE A 239 0.79 -15.47 -8.98
CA PHE A 239 2.16 -15.02 -9.13
C PHE A 239 2.30 -14.07 -10.33
N LEU A 240 1.88 -14.50 -11.53
CA LEU A 240 1.93 -13.67 -12.73
C LEU A 240 1.07 -12.41 -12.61
N THR A 241 -0.11 -12.50 -12.00
CA THR A 241 -0.95 -11.33 -11.74
C THR A 241 -0.28 -10.37 -10.77
N ARG A 242 0.35 -10.85 -9.69
CA ARG A 242 1.10 -9.98 -8.77
C ARG A 242 2.31 -9.34 -9.45
N MET A 243 3.07 -10.11 -10.24
CA MET A 243 4.21 -9.61 -11.01
C MET A 243 3.79 -8.55 -12.03
N HIS A 244 2.66 -8.75 -12.71
CA HIS A 244 2.10 -7.78 -13.65
C HIS A 244 1.54 -6.53 -12.96
N LEU A 245 0.97 -6.66 -11.75
CA LEU A 245 0.47 -5.54 -10.96
C LEU A 245 1.54 -4.85 -10.12
N GLN A 246 2.78 -5.36 -10.14
CA GLN A 246 3.89 -4.81 -9.40
C GLN A 246 4.53 -3.69 -10.21
N HIS A 247 4.28 -2.46 -9.77
CA HIS A 247 4.73 -1.23 -10.40
C HIS A 247 5.48 -0.36 -9.39
N GLY A 248 6.17 0.65 -9.89
CA GLY A 248 6.88 1.64 -9.10
C GLY A 248 8.34 1.28 -8.81
N TYR A 249 9.20 2.29 -8.82
CA TYR A 249 10.60 2.13 -8.44
C TYR A 249 10.73 2.06 -6.90
N PRO A 250 11.33 0.99 -6.35
CA PRO A 250 11.72 0.98 -4.94
C PRO A 250 12.86 1.99 -4.70
N GLY A 251 12.98 2.49 -3.47
CA GLY A 251 14.07 3.39 -3.07
C GLY A 251 15.46 2.73 -3.04
N GLU A 252 15.53 1.41 -3.17
CA GLU A 252 16.77 0.63 -3.18
C GLU A 252 16.88 -0.27 -4.42
N VAL A 253 18.13 -0.54 -4.83
CA VAL A 253 18.42 -1.40 -5.99
C VAL A 253 18.16 -2.86 -5.61
N SER A 254 16.95 -3.33 -5.91
CA SER A 254 16.49 -4.70 -5.65
C SER A 254 16.02 -5.38 -6.95
N VAL A 255 15.66 -6.67 -6.88
CA VAL A 255 15.07 -7.39 -8.04
C VAL A 255 13.82 -6.68 -8.57
N ARG A 256 13.07 -6.01 -7.69
CA ARG A 256 11.91 -5.18 -8.06
C ARG A 256 12.31 -3.97 -8.90
N TRP A 257 13.43 -3.34 -8.58
CA TRP A 257 13.99 -2.23 -9.35
C TRP A 257 14.35 -2.69 -10.77
N VAL A 258 15.03 -3.83 -10.88
CA VAL A 258 15.39 -4.43 -12.19
C VAL A 258 14.14 -4.76 -12.99
N TRP A 259 13.10 -5.30 -12.35
CA TRP A 259 11.82 -5.56 -12.99
C TRP A 259 11.17 -4.29 -13.57
N ALA A 260 11.12 -3.20 -12.80
CA ALA A 260 10.61 -1.92 -13.28
C ALA A 260 11.36 -1.42 -14.52
N VAL A 261 12.70 -1.54 -14.51
CA VAL A 261 13.54 -1.19 -15.68
C VAL A 261 13.21 -2.06 -16.89
N VAL A 262 13.04 -3.38 -16.72
CA VAL A 262 12.67 -4.29 -17.82
C VAL A 262 11.31 -3.90 -18.43
N VAL A 263 10.33 -3.54 -17.59
CA VAL A 263 9.02 -3.05 -18.06
C VAL A 263 9.16 -1.75 -18.84
N ASP A 264 9.97 -0.80 -18.36
CA ASP A 264 10.21 0.48 -19.06
C ASP A 264 10.94 0.26 -20.41
N ILE A 265 11.92 -0.65 -20.46
CA ILE A 265 12.59 -1.03 -21.72
C ILE A 265 11.57 -1.64 -22.70
N MET A 266 10.70 -2.54 -22.23
CA MET A 266 9.67 -3.14 -23.07
C MET A 266 8.73 -2.07 -23.64
N ALA A 267 8.30 -1.10 -22.82
CA ALA A 267 7.50 0.03 -23.28
C ALA A 267 8.25 0.83 -24.38
N GLY A 268 9.54 1.13 -24.16
CA GLY A 268 10.39 1.79 -25.15
C GLY A 268 10.52 1.02 -26.46
N VAL A 269 10.71 -0.31 -26.40
CA VAL A 269 10.76 -1.18 -27.59
C VAL A 269 9.44 -1.17 -28.35
N MET A 270 8.30 -1.18 -27.66
CA MET A 270 6.97 -1.13 -28.29
C MET A 270 6.75 0.20 -29.02
N VAL A 271 7.18 1.33 -28.42
CA VAL A 271 7.15 2.65 -29.08
C VAL A 271 8.08 2.71 -30.28
N PHE A 272 9.30 2.19 -30.15
CA PHE A 272 10.26 2.14 -31.26
C PHE A 272 9.75 1.27 -32.43
N TRP A 273 9.24 0.07 -32.13
CA TRP A 273 8.66 -0.82 -33.12
C TRP A 273 7.50 -0.14 -33.86
N TRP A 274 6.66 0.57 -33.12
CA TRP A 274 5.60 1.38 -33.71
C TRP A 274 6.14 2.48 -34.65
N LEU A 275 7.09 3.31 -34.20
CA LEU A 275 7.70 4.37 -35.01
C LEU A 275 8.30 3.82 -36.30
N SER A 276 9.00 2.69 -36.22
CA SER A 276 9.57 2.02 -37.39
C SER A 276 8.52 1.59 -38.40
N GLY A 277 7.36 1.09 -37.93
CA GLY A 277 6.24 0.70 -38.78
C GLY A 277 5.60 1.87 -39.51
N VAL A 278 5.49 3.03 -38.86
CA VAL A 278 5.01 4.28 -39.47
C VAL A 278 5.98 4.78 -40.53
N LEU A 279 7.28 4.80 -40.23
CA LEU A 279 8.31 5.22 -41.18
C LEU A 279 8.33 4.32 -42.42
N MET A 280 8.27 3.00 -42.24
CA MET A 280 8.23 2.04 -43.34
C MET A 280 6.95 2.19 -44.18
N TRP A 281 5.78 2.35 -43.54
CA TRP A 281 4.53 2.60 -44.25
C TRP A 281 4.58 3.88 -45.07
N TRP A 282 5.13 4.96 -44.50
CA TRP A 282 5.25 6.25 -45.18
C TRP A 282 6.09 6.15 -46.46
N GLN A 283 7.10 5.27 -46.49
CA GLN A 283 7.93 5.07 -47.68
C GLN A 283 7.18 4.40 -48.84
N ILE A 284 6.12 3.61 -48.58
CA ILE A 284 5.36 2.90 -49.62
C ILE A 284 4.23 3.80 -50.14
N LYS A 285 4.50 4.52 -51.24
CA LYS A 285 3.58 5.53 -51.81
C LYS A 285 2.17 4.98 -52.09
N ALA A 286 2.05 3.74 -52.56
CA ALA A 286 0.78 3.13 -52.96
C ALA A 286 -0.20 2.92 -51.79
N THR A 287 0.30 2.78 -50.56
CA THR A 287 -0.50 2.41 -49.39
C THR A 287 -0.75 3.57 -48.43
N ARG A 288 -0.31 4.79 -48.78
CA ARG A 288 -0.42 5.99 -47.93
C ARG A 288 -1.86 6.39 -47.66
N TRP A 289 -2.76 6.30 -48.63
CA TRP A 289 -4.14 6.70 -48.38
C TRP A 289 -4.87 5.70 -47.47
N LEU A 290 -4.72 4.40 -47.74
CA LEU A 290 -5.33 3.35 -46.91
C LEU A 290 -4.80 3.39 -45.47
N GLY A 291 -3.48 3.52 -45.30
CA GLY A 291 -2.90 3.60 -43.96
C GLY A 291 -3.33 4.87 -43.21
N PHE A 292 -3.55 5.98 -43.91
CA PHE A 292 -4.04 7.21 -43.30
C PHE A 292 -5.48 7.02 -42.80
N ALA A 293 -6.34 6.40 -43.60
CA ALA A 293 -7.69 6.06 -43.18
C ALA A 293 -7.69 5.15 -41.93
N VAL A 294 -6.85 4.12 -41.90
CA VAL A 294 -6.69 3.23 -40.72
C VAL A 294 -6.21 4.01 -39.49
N LEU A 295 -5.26 4.93 -39.65
CA LEU A 295 -4.77 5.77 -38.55
C LEU A 295 -5.86 6.67 -37.97
N VAL A 296 -6.64 7.34 -38.83
CA VAL A 296 -7.72 8.23 -38.40
C VAL A 296 -8.79 7.45 -37.64
N VAL A 297 -9.22 6.29 -38.16
CA VAL A 297 -10.21 5.43 -37.50
C VAL A 297 -9.69 4.96 -36.13
N SER A 298 -8.43 4.52 -36.07
CA SER A 298 -7.83 4.05 -34.82
C SER A 298 -7.73 5.18 -33.77
N ALA A 299 -7.22 6.35 -34.17
CA ALA A 299 -7.07 7.50 -33.29
C ALA A 299 -8.43 7.98 -32.76
N THR A 300 -9.44 8.07 -33.63
CA THR A 300 -10.80 8.46 -33.24
C THR A 300 -11.38 7.48 -32.24
N THR A 301 -11.20 6.17 -32.47
CA THR A 301 -11.69 5.12 -31.55
C THR A 301 -11.00 5.19 -30.20
N ALA A 302 -9.68 5.36 -30.18
CA ALA A 302 -8.92 5.48 -28.93
C ALA A 302 -9.31 6.71 -28.12
N VAL A 303 -9.52 7.86 -28.78
CA VAL A 303 -9.99 9.09 -28.16
C VAL A 303 -11.40 8.91 -27.57
N ALA A 304 -12.32 8.30 -28.32
CA ALA A 304 -13.67 8.04 -27.85
C ALA A 304 -13.70 7.13 -26.60
N VAL A 305 -12.89 6.05 -26.60
CA VAL A 305 -12.73 5.18 -25.43
C VAL A 305 -12.09 5.93 -24.26
N GLY A 306 -11.08 6.76 -24.51
CA GLY A 306 -10.44 7.59 -23.49
C GLY A 306 -11.42 8.54 -22.81
N PHE A 307 -12.26 9.24 -23.57
CA PHE A 307 -13.32 10.09 -23.02
C PHE A 307 -14.34 9.28 -22.22
N GLY A 308 -14.82 8.15 -22.76
CA GLY A 308 -15.78 7.30 -22.04
C GLY A 308 -15.24 6.78 -20.70
N MET A 309 -13.94 6.41 -20.66
CA MET A 309 -13.28 5.99 -19.41
C MET A 309 -13.10 7.16 -18.44
N HIS A 310 -12.72 8.34 -18.93
CA HIS A 310 -12.57 9.54 -18.10
C HIS A 310 -13.91 9.93 -17.45
N GLU A 311 -15.00 9.92 -18.21
CA GLU A 311 -16.34 10.17 -17.68
C GLU A 311 -16.76 9.10 -16.67
N PHE A 312 -16.54 7.83 -16.97
CA PHE A 312 -16.85 6.72 -16.05
C PHE A 312 -16.12 6.86 -14.71
N LEU A 313 -14.81 7.16 -14.74
CA LEU A 313 -14.01 7.36 -13.53
C LEU A 313 -14.41 8.62 -12.76
N SER A 314 -14.73 9.71 -13.47
CA SER A 314 -15.20 10.97 -12.87
C SER A 314 -16.60 10.86 -12.26
N ALA A 315 -17.41 9.92 -12.75
CA ALA A 315 -18.74 9.61 -12.21
C ALA A 315 -18.64 8.63 -11.02
N ALA A 316 -17.76 7.63 -11.08
CA ALA A 316 -17.55 6.66 -10.00
C ALA A 316 -16.84 7.25 -8.77
N GLY A 317 -16.14 8.37 -8.93
CA GLY A 317 -15.51 9.13 -7.84
C GLY A 317 -16.44 10.13 -7.13
N ARG A 318 -17.68 10.28 -7.58
CA ARG A 318 -18.75 11.05 -6.90
C ARG A 318 -19.67 10.08 -6.14
#